data_AF-A0A3N8NTQ6-F1
#
_entry.id   AF-A0A3N8NTQ6-F1
#
_cell.length_a   1.000
_cell.length_b   1.000
_cell.length_c   1.000
_cell.angle_alpha   90.00
_cell.angle_beta   90.00
_cell.angle_gamma   90.00
#
_symmetry.space_group_name_H-M   'P 1'
#
loop_
_entity.id
_entity.type
_entity.pdbx_description
1 polymer ?
#
loop_
_entity_poly.entity_id
_entity_poly.type
_entity_poly.pdbx_seq_one_letter_code
_entity_poly.pdbx_strand_id
1 'polypeptide(L)'
;MLAAYNPPADIAAAVVTNYAGPSFASYVGNSGFQSNCDAAATTSTTVVVAPDVIVFSANGASLKAQQLAADQFEHQALPTVRTALGLPASGTAFDGKNKVVLCVDTALGQGIGETGTAITGQTALGLNGPMMQLMSADSPNFAQRFPSATSLDVLVPLTTHESTHAALYSLMEPFGGGEIWWQEGMAQTVAGQSIGTKASVLATVQAGDVLAASNPNTDLNAYGAYEATVQYLTSTAPGGLGFGLQNMKTFVSTYVANATALCAQPIPNGIIPPAGQTSGMPAGQYNVCAPSVPGMIDTRLQSAFDAAFNATFKDSNGSPLLLHTADGANSLETTLYQRLNGFLP
;
A
#
# COMPACT_ATOMS: atom_id res chain seq x y z
N MET A 1 14.77 12.31 -20.50
CA MET A 1 13.30 12.46 -20.36
C MET A 1 12.92 13.47 -19.30
N LEU A 2 13.31 13.30 -18.03
CA LEU A 2 12.97 14.24 -16.95
C LEU A 2 13.36 15.70 -17.22
N ALA A 3 14.52 15.94 -17.85
CA ALA A 3 14.92 17.30 -18.22
C ALA A 3 13.89 18.02 -19.13
N ALA A 4 13.20 17.28 -19.99
CA ALA A 4 12.17 17.78 -20.91
C ALA A 4 10.76 17.79 -20.32
N TYR A 5 10.55 17.18 -19.15
CA TYR A 5 9.27 17.22 -18.45
C TYR A 5 8.96 18.64 -17.97
N ASN A 6 7.73 19.07 -18.24
CA ASN A 6 7.18 20.35 -17.80
C ASN A 6 6.07 20.05 -16.80
N PRO A 7 6.28 20.34 -15.50
CA PRO A 7 5.25 20.13 -14.49
C PRO A 7 3.97 20.91 -14.81
N PRO A 8 2.79 20.36 -14.50
CA PRO A 8 1.55 21.12 -14.48
C PRO A 8 1.65 22.39 -13.61
N ALA A 9 0.90 23.43 -13.96
CA ALA A 9 1.04 24.75 -13.36
C ALA A 9 0.73 24.77 -11.85
N ASP A 10 -0.25 23.99 -11.42
CA ASP A 10 -0.63 23.79 -10.03
C ASP A 10 0.49 23.10 -9.22
N ILE A 11 1.13 22.08 -9.79
CA ILE A 11 2.29 21.40 -9.20
C ILE A 11 3.52 22.32 -9.16
N ALA A 12 3.75 23.10 -10.21
CA ALA A 12 4.83 24.09 -10.24
C ALA A 12 4.65 25.19 -9.17
N ALA A 13 3.41 25.62 -8.94
CA ALA A 13 3.06 26.61 -7.92
C ALA A 13 3.14 26.05 -6.48
N ALA A 14 3.06 24.73 -6.32
CA ALA A 14 3.14 24.06 -5.02
C ALA A 14 4.58 23.92 -4.46
N VAL A 15 5.60 24.40 -5.18
CA VAL A 15 7.00 24.34 -4.73
C VAL A 15 7.23 25.32 -3.58
N VAL A 16 7.74 24.81 -2.46
CA VAL A 16 8.12 25.61 -1.30
C VAL A 16 9.62 25.50 -1.09
N THR A 17 10.33 26.61 -1.26
CA THR A 17 11.76 26.72 -0.95
C THR A 17 11.95 27.06 0.52
N ASN A 18 13.04 26.57 1.13
CA ASN A 18 13.32 26.75 2.56
C ASN A 18 12.12 26.37 3.45
N TYR A 19 11.57 25.18 3.19
CA TYR A 19 10.40 24.69 3.87
C TYR A 19 10.58 24.70 5.39
N ALA A 20 9.71 25.43 6.07
CA ALA A 20 9.71 25.62 7.53
C ALA A 20 8.68 24.73 8.25
N GLY A 21 7.99 23.84 7.52
CA GLY A 21 7.07 22.87 8.11
C GLY A 21 7.79 21.67 8.74
N PRO A 22 7.05 20.64 9.17
CA PRO A 22 7.63 19.46 9.81
C PRO A 22 8.58 18.70 8.85
N SER A 23 9.69 18.18 9.35
CA SER A 23 10.60 17.36 8.55
C SER A 23 10.00 16.00 8.23
N PHE A 24 10.45 15.32 7.17
CA PHE A 24 10.02 13.96 6.85
C PHE A 24 10.18 13.01 8.06
N ALA A 25 11.31 13.08 8.78
CA ALA A 25 11.54 12.32 10.02
C ALA A 25 10.48 12.53 11.11
N SER A 26 9.90 13.73 11.20
CA SER A 26 8.83 14.01 12.16
C SER A 26 7.51 13.35 11.77
N TYR A 27 7.31 13.01 10.50
CA TYR A 27 6.18 12.20 10.06
C TYR A 27 6.44 10.71 10.32
N VAL A 28 7.68 10.25 10.15
CA VAL A 28 8.06 8.83 10.33
C VAL A 28 7.80 8.31 11.74
N GLY A 29 8.19 9.07 12.76
CA GLY A 29 8.01 8.65 14.15
C GLY A 29 8.52 7.24 14.39
N ASN A 30 7.64 6.35 14.89
CA ASN A 30 7.98 4.97 15.24
C ASN A 30 7.50 3.95 14.19
N SER A 31 7.19 4.39 12.98
CA SER A 31 6.55 3.56 11.94
C SER A 31 7.36 2.34 11.49
N GLY A 32 8.64 2.25 11.87
CA GLY A 32 9.57 1.24 11.34
C GLY A 32 9.96 1.48 9.88
N PHE A 33 9.46 2.56 9.28
CA PHE A 33 9.82 3.00 7.94
C PHE A 33 11.26 3.48 7.90
N GLN A 34 12.07 2.97 6.98
CA GLN A 34 13.46 3.36 6.82
C GLN A 34 13.61 4.18 5.55
N SER A 35 13.67 5.50 5.67
CA SER A 35 13.78 6.40 4.52
C SER A 35 15.03 7.26 4.59
N ASN A 36 15.69 7.49 3.45
CA ASN A 36 16.78 8.47 3.39
C ASN A 36 16.28 9.92 3.51
N CYS A 37 14.97 10.17 3.36
CA CYS A 37 14.40 11.47 3.71
C CYS A 37 14.34 11.71 5.23
N ASP A 38 14.56 10.68 6.07
CA ASP A 38 14.72 10.87 7.52
C ASP A 38 16.05 11.52 7.87
N ALA A 39 17.05 11.36 7.00
CA ALA A 39 18.38 11.92 7.19
C ALA A 39 18.44 13.37 6.69
N ALA A 40 18.51 14.32 7.63
CA ALA A 40 18.60 15.75 7.31
C ALA A 40 19.81 16.11 6.41
N ALA A 41 20.90 15.33 6.48
CA ALA A 41 22.10 15.56 5.66
C ALA A 41 21.89 15.32 4.16
N THR A 42 20.91 14.49 3.80
CA THR A 42 20.64 14.08 2.41
C THR A 42 19.32 14.65 1.88
N THR A 43 18.48 15.21 2.76
CA THR A 43 17.13 15.67 2.44
C THR A 43 17.12 17.11 1.95
N SER A 44 16.43 17.36 0.84
CA SER A 44 16.22 18.71 0.31
C SER A 44 15.34 19.56 1.25
N THR A 45 15.70 20.84 1.42
CA THR A 45 14.86 21.85 2.09
C THR A 45 13.84 22.49 1.15
N THR A 46 13.92 22.20 -0.16
CA THR A 46 12.84 22.47 -1.11
C THR A 46 11.95 21.24 -1.22
N VAL A 47 10.65 21.45 -1.03
CA VAL A 47 9.61 20.41 -1.09
C VAL A 47 8.48 20.84 -2.01
N VAL A 48 7.68 19.89 -2.49
CA VAL A 48 6.42 20.18 -3.17
C VAL A 48 5.26 19.92 -2.20
N VAL A 49 4.49 20.96 -1.87
CA VAL A 49 3.32 20.86 -0.97
C VAL A 49 2.05 20.99 -1.81
N ALA A 50 1.67 19.91 -2.49
CA ALA A 50 0.46 19.84 -3.31
C ALA A 50 -0.78 19.59 -2.42
N PRO A 51 -2.03 19.68 -2.94
CA PRO A 51 -3.26 19.55 -2.16
C PRO A 51 -3.37 18.28 -1.31
N ASP A 52 -2.88 17.15 -1.79
CA ASP A 52 -3.05 15.83 -1.20
C ASP A 52 -1.72 15.14 -0.85
N VAL A 53 -0.58 15.67 -1.32
CA VAL A 53 0.76 15.11 -1.02
C VAL A 53 1.78 16.18 -0.62
N ILE A 54 2.71 15.81 0.27
CA ILE A 54 3.95 16.56 0.54
C ILE A 54 5.12 15.71 0.03
N VAL A 55 5.88 16.22 -0.94
CA VAL A 55 7.01 15.50 -1.54
C VAL A 55 8.33 16.07 -1.05
N PHE A 56 9.08 15.25 -0.31
CA PHE A 56 10.47 15.44 0.05
C PHE A 56 11.36 14.71 -0.95
N SER A 57 12.63 15.11 -1.05
CA SER A 57 13.63 14.34 -1.80
C SER A 57 14.90 14.10 -1.00
N ALA A 58 15.55 12.97 -1.27
CA ALA A 58 16.83 12.60 -0.69
C ALA A 58 17.89 12.37 -1.77
N ASN A 59 19.17 12.34 -1.36
CA ASN A 59 20.31 11.94 -2.18
C ASN A 59 20.43 12.71 -3.50
N GLY A 60 20.09 14.01 -3.47
CA GLY A 60 20.23 14.89 -4.63
C GLY A 60 19.17 14.70 -5.72
N ALA A 61 18.07 14.00 -5.46
CA ALA A 61 16.92 13.97 -6.37
C ALA A 61 16.43 15.40 -6.68
N SER A 62 16.28 15.68 -7.97
CA SER A 62 16.00 17.04 -8.46
C SER A 62 14.59 17.51 -8.12
N LEU A 63 14.39 18.83 -8.13
CA LEU A 63 13.06 19.43 -7.99
C LEU A 63 12.07 18.91 -9.05
N LYS A 64 12.53 18.67 -10.28
CA LYS A 64 11.67 18.10 -11.33
C LYS A 64 11.19 16.70 -10.99
N ALA A 65 12.01 15.88 -10.30
CA ALA A 65 11.59 14.57 -9.86
C ALA A 65 10.54 14.65 -8.73
N GLN A 66 10.69 15.59 -7.79
CA GLN A 66 9.66 15.84 -6.78
C GLN A 66 8.33 16.27 -7.43
N GLN A 67 8.39 17.19 -8.39
CA GLN A 67 7.22 17.69 -9.11
C GLN A 67 6.56 16.58 -9.92
N LEU A 68 7.33 15.72 -10.61
CA LEU A 68 6.77 14.57 -11.31
C LEU A 68 6.05 13.61 -10.35
N ALA A 69 6.63 13.32 -9.20
CA ALA A 69 6.01 12.43 -8.22
C ALA A 69 4.72 13.04 -7.64
N ALA A 70 4.70 14.34 -7.38
CA ALA A 70 3.50 15.06 -6.98
C ALA A 70 2.42 15.01 -8.08
N ASP A 71 2.78 15.28 -9.34
CA ASP A 71 1.88 15.19 -10.49
C ASP A 71 1.28 13.79 -10.66
N GLN A 72 2.13 12.76 -10.65
CA GLN A 72 1.68 11.37 -10.75
C GLN A 72 0.77 10.98 -9.59
N PHE A 73 1.02 11.47 -8.37
CA PHE A 73 0.15 11.24 -7.24
C PHE A 73 -1.20 11.94 -7.43
N GLU A 74 -1.20 13.27 -7.59
CA GLU A 74 -2.40 14.12 -7.61
C GLU A 74 -3.31 13.81 -8.82
N HIS A 75 -2.71 13.67 -10.00
CA HIS A 75 -3.46 13.62 -11.25
C HIS A 75 -3.70 12.21 -11.79
N GLN A 76 -2.97 11.20 -11.29
CA GLN A 76 -3.08 9.84 -11.82
C GLN A 76 -3.40 8.82 -10.73
N ALA A 77 -2.55 8.68 -9.71
CA ALA A 77 -2.70 7.64 -8.68
C ALA A 77 -3.91 7.90 -7.78
N LEU A 78 -4.03 9.10 -7.20
CA LEU A 78 -5.14 9.47 -6.31
C LEU A 78 -6.52 9.25 -6.93
N PRO A 79 -6.85 9.76 -8.13
CA PRO A 79 -8.15 9.51 -8.77
C PRO A 79 -8.36 8.03 -9.12
N THR A 80 -7.30 7.32 -9.54
CA THR A 80 -7.36 5.88 -9.85
C THR A 80 -7.71 5.07 -8.61
N VAL A 81 -6.99 5.28 -7.50
CA VAL A 81 -7.20 4.57 -6.24
C VAL A 81 -8.57 4.91 -5.64
N ARG A 82 -8.97 6.19 -5.64
CA ARG A 82 -10.29 6.60 -5.17
C ARG A 82 -11.41 5.90 -5.95
N THR A 83 -11.29 5.87 -7.27
CA THR A 83 -12.28 5.20 -8.14
C THR A 83 -12.31 3.69 -7.87
N ALA A 84 -11.13 3.04 -7.83
CA ALA A 84 -11.03 1.60 -7.62
C ALA A 84 -11.61 1.15 -6.29
N LEU A 85 -11.36 1.89 -5.21
CA LEU A 85 -11.82 1.57 -3.85
C LEU A 85 -13.18 2.19 -3.49
N GLY A 86 -13.81 2.93 -4.41
CA GLY A 86 -15.09 3.60 -4.17
C GLY A 86 -15.03 4.65 -3.04
N LEU A 87 -13.92 5.38 -2.95
CA LEU A 87 -13.69 6.45 -1.97
C LEU A 87 -14.29 7.79 -2.45
N PRO A 88 -14.54 8.76 -1.54
CA PRO A 88 -14.99 10.09 -1.92
C PRO A 88 -14.04 10.75 -2.94
N ALA A 89 -14.61 11.43 -3.94
CA ALA A 89 -13.85 12.12 -4.98
C ALA A 89 -13.18 13.43 -4.50
N SER A 90 -13.48 13.87 -3.27
CA SER A 90 -12.98 15.11 -2.67
C SER A 90 -12.56 14.89 -1.21
N GLY A 91 -11.84 15.86 -0.66
CA GLY A 91 -11.16 15.77 0.64
C GLY A 91 -9.65 15.62 0.47
N THR A 92 -8.91 15.73 1.57
CA THR A 92 -7.44 15.57 1.53
C THR A 92 -7.05 14.09 1.46
N ALA A 93 -6.26 13.72 0.46
CA ALA A 93 -5.77 12.37 0.15
C ALA A 93 -6.84 11.27 0.27
N PHE A 94 -6.69 10.32 1.19
CA PHE A 94 -7.60 9.17 1.28
C PHE A 94 -8.54 9.19 2.50
N ASP A 95 -8.14 9.83 3.60
CA ASP A 95 -8.95 9.95 4.82
C ASP A 95 -9.74 11.26 4.91
N GLY A 96 -9.60 12.14 3.91
CA GLY A 96 -10.24 13.44 3.85
C GLY A 96 -9.58 14.53 4.70
N LYS A 97 -8.46 14.23 5.37
CA LYS A 97 -7.86 15.11 6.40
C LYS A 97 -6.34 15.25 6.29
N ASN A 98 -5.61 14.16 6.12
CA ASN A 98 -4.16 14.14 6.17
C ASN A 98 -3.58 14.00 4.76
N LYS A 99 -2.53 14.77 4.46
CA LYS A 99 -1.77 14.58 3.22
C LYS A 99 -0.94 13.31 3.33
N VAL A 100 -0.71 12.65 2.21
CA VAL A 100 0.33 11.63 2.10
C VAL A 100 1.70 12.30 2.14
N VAL A 101 2.64 11.73 2.88
CA VAL A 101 4.02 12.25 2.92
C VAL A 101 4.92 11.34 2.11
N LEU A 102 5.44 11.87 1.01
CA LEU A 102 6.17 11.10 0.01
C LEU A 102 7.65 11.51 0.00
N CYS A 103 8.54 10.53 0.00
CA CYS A 103 9.96 10.71 -0.27
C CYS A 103 10.31 10.18 -1.66
N VAL A 104 10.98 10.99 -2.49
CA VAL A 104 11.64 10.50 -3.70
C VAL A 104 13.15 10.41 -3.48
N ASP A 105 13.75 9.28 -3.85
CA ASP A 105 15.14 8.98 -3.55
C ASP A 105 15.89 8.41 -4.76
N THR A 106 17.04 8.99 -5.09
CA THR A 106 17.90 8.52 -6.18
C THR A 106 18.62 7.21 -5.86
N ALA A 107 18.81 6.88 -4.59
CA ALA A 107 19.49 5.66 -4.15
C ALA A 107 18.60 4.40 -4.26
N LEU A 108 17.29 4.59 -4.38
CA LEU A 108 16.33 3.50 -4.61
C LEU A 108 16.32 3.03 -6.07
N GLY A 109 15.57 1.96 -6.33
CA GLY A 109 15.44 1.39 -7.68
C GLY A 109 16.40 0.26 -7.99
N GLN A 110 17.13 -0.27 -7.00
CA GLN A 110 17.81 -1.56 -7.14
C GLN A 110 16.74 -2.62 -7.43
N GLY A 111 16.84 -3.29 -8.57
CA GLY A 111 15.87 -4.29 -8.99
C GLY A 111 15.83 -5.48 -8.02
N ILE A 112 14.63 -5.97 -7.76
CA ILE A 112 14.37 -7.15 -6.93
C ILE A 112 13.44 -8.11 -7.69
N GLY A 113 13.53 -9.42 -7.38
CA GLY A 113 12.82 -10.50 -8.11
C GLY A 113 13.57 -11.08 -9.32
N GLU A 114 13.05 -12.17 -9.90
CA GLU A 114 13.71 -13.03 -10.91
C GLU A 114 14.19 -12.30 -12.17
N THR A 115 13.47 -11.25 -12.60
CA THR A 115 13.81 -10.46 -13.78
C THR A 115 14.56 -9.16 -13.46
N GLY A 116 14.74 -8.82 -12.17
CA GLY A 116 15.27 -7.53 -11.73
C GLY A 116 14.37 -6.34 -12.07
N THR A 117 13.07 -6.59 -12.30
CA THR A 117 12.12 -5.60 -12.81
C THR A 117 11.10 -5.08 -11.78
N ALA A 118 10.94 -5.67 -10.60
CA ALA A 118 10.09 -5.01 -9.61
C ALA A 118 10.87 -3.86 -8.94
N ILE A 119 10.22 -2.70 -8.79
CA ILE A 119 10.70 -1.61 -7.95
C ILE A 119 9.89 -1.68 -6.66
N THR A 120 10.54 -1.83 -5.52
CA THR A 120 9.88 -1.54 -4.25
C THR A 120 9.81 -0.04 -4.07
N GLY A 121 8.60 0.49 -4.05
CA GLY A 121 8.34 1.55 -3.11
C GLY A 121 8.18 0.95 -1.71
N GLN A 122 8.05 1.81 -0.73
CA GLN A 122 7.64 1.39 0.59
C GLN A 122 6.55 2.34 1.05
N THR A 123 5.54 1.80 1.71
CA THR A 123 4.51 2.58 2.36
C THR A 123 4.30 2.09 3.78
N ALA A 124 4.16 3.03 4.71
CA ALA A 124 3.90 2.75 6.11
C ALA A 124 3.00 3.82 6.73
N LEU A 125 2.59 3.58 7.98
CA LEU A 125 1.79 4.52 8.74
C LEU A 125 2.65 5.39 9.67
N GLY A 126 2.60 6.71 9.48
CA GLY A 126 3.33 7.70 10.28
C GLY A 126 2.49 8.42 11.34
N LEU A 127 3.09 9.43 11.99
CA LEU A 127 2.44 10.24 13.03
C LEU A 127 1.25 11.05 12.50
N ASN A 128 1.28 11.49 11.24
CA ASN A 128 0.24 12.36 10.66
C ASN A 128 -0.32 11.76 9.36
N GLY A 129 -0.48 10.43 9.32
CA GLY A 129 -1.03 9.71 8.17
C GLY A 129 0.01 8.87 7.42
N PRO A 130 -0.36 8.32 6.25
CA PRO A 130 0.51 7.44 5.49
C PRO A 130 1.74 8.16 4.95
N MET A 131 2.83 7.40 4.87
CA MET A 131 4.08 7.84 4.29
C MET A 131 4.52 6.85 3.23
N MET A 132 5.10 7.39 2.16
CA MET A 132 5.54 6.65 1.00
C MET A 132 6.99 6.99 0.69
N GLN A 133 7.71 6.05 0.10
CA GLN A 133 9.02 6.27 -0.50
C GLN A 133 9.07 5.61 -1.86
N LEU A 134 9.53 6.36 -2.86
CA LEU A 134 9.58 5.95 -4.26
C LEU A 134 10.98 6.17 -4.83
N MET A 135 11.34 5.35 -5.83
CA MET A 135 12.50 5.64 -6.67
C MET A 135 12.30 6.96 -7.42
N SER A 136 13.30 7.84 -7.34
CA SER A 136 13.31 9.07 -8.11
C SER A 136 13.48 8.82 -9.61
N ALA A 137 12.82 9.62 -10.46
CA ALA A 137 12.91 9.50 -11.93
C ALA A 137 14.29 9.90 -12.51
N ASP A 138 15.11 10.59 -11.74
CA ASP A 138 16.52 10.86 -12.04
C ASP A 138 17.50 9.94 -11.31
N SER A 139 16.99 8.87 -10.68
CA SER A 139 17.85 7.80 -10.18
C SER A 139 18.70 7.25 -11.33
N PRO A 140 20.00 6.96 -11.12
CA PRO A 140 20.81 6.24 -12.10
C PRO A 140 20.22 4.86 -12.45
N ASN A 141 19.41 4.29 -11.55
CA ASN A 141 18.74 3.01 -11.77
C ASN A 141 17.54 3.11 -12.73
N PHE A 142 17.00 4.32 -12.98
CA PHE A 142 15.84 4.51 -13.86
C PHE A 142 16.08 3.96 -15.28
N ALA A 143 17.22 4.31 -15.89
CA ALA A 143 17.56 3.90 -17.25
C ALA A 143 17.88 2.41 -17.37
N GLN A 144 18.52 1.83 -16.34
CA GLN A 144 18.74 0.37 -16.27
C GLN A 144 17.41 -0.37 -16.21
N ARG A 145 16.44 0.20 -15.49
CA ARG A 145 15.17 -0.46 -15.20
C ARG A 145 14.14 -0.30 -16.31
N PHE A 146 14.08 0.89 -16.91
CA PHE A 146 13.20 1.19 -18.02
C PHE A 146 14.00 1.57 -19.28
N PRO A 147 14.82 0.65 -19.82
CA PRO A 147 15.72 0.95 -20.93
C PRO A 147 14.98 1.35 -22.22
N SER A 148 13.71 0.95 -22.32
CA SER A 148 12.84 1.23 -23.46
C SER A 148 11.76 2.28 -23.15
N ALA A 149 11.82 2.97 -22.00
CA ALA A 149 10.84 3.99 -21.67
C ALA A 149 10.90 5.15 -22.68
N THR A 150 9.74 5.46 -23.24
CA THR A 150 9.53 6.64 -24.08
C THR A 150 8.77 7.75 -23.35
N SER A 151 8.14 7.44 -22.22
CA SER A 151 7.43 8.36 -21.32
C SER A 151 7.77 8.10 -19.85
N LEU A 152 7.66 9.13 -19.01
CA LEU A 152 7.79 9.02 -17.55
C LEU A 152 6.57 8.32 -16.91
N ASP A 153 5.51 8.10 -17.68
CA ASP A 153 4.31 7.36 -17.24
C ASP A 153 4.60 5.91 -16.85
N VAL A 154 5.78 5.38 -17.21
CA VAL A 154 6.25 4.07 -16.72
C VAL A 154 6.34 3.98 -15.19
N LEU A 155 6.42 5.12 -14.49
CA LEU A 155 6.40 5.18 -13.03
C LEU A 155 4.99 5.26 -12.43
N VAL A 156 3.97 5.59 -13.22
CA VAL A 156 2.60 5.79 -12.72
C VAL A 156 2.09 4.56 -11.98
N PRO A 157 2.28 3.32 -12.48
CA PRO A 157 1.81 2.16 -11.73
C PRO A 157 2.52 1.96 -10.40
N LEU A 158 3.81 2.30 -10.29
CA LEU A 158 4.52 2.27 -9.00
C LEU A 158 3.91 3.30 -8.03
N THR A 159 3.66 4.52 -8.51
CA THR A 159 3.00 5.56 -7.71
C THR A 159 1.58 5.11 -7.30
N THR A 160 0.82 4.48 -8.18
CA THR A 160 -0.51 3.92 -7.90
C THR A 160 -0.47 2.74 -6.91
N HIS A 161 0.52 1.85 -7.03
CA HIS A 161 0.74 0.73 -6.11
C HIS A 161 0.91 1.24 -4.68
N GLU A 162 1.88 2.11 -4.46
CA GLU A 162 2.16 2.66 -3.13
C GLU A 162 1.04 3.59 -2.64
N SER A 163 0.35 4.29 -3.55
CA SER A 163 -0.84 5.08 -3.18
C SER A 163 -2.01 4.20 -2.73
N THR A 164 -2.13 3.00 -3.28
CA THR A 164 -3.10 2.00 -2.80
C THR A 164 -2.78 1.62 -1.37
N HIS A 165 -1.51 1.31 -1.06
CA HIS A 165 -1.09 1.07 0.32
C HIS A 165 -1.44 2.23 1.24
N ALA A 166 -1.18 3.48 0.82
CA ALA A 166 -1.52 4.66 1.62
C ALA A 166 -3.03 4.76 1.90
N ALA A 167 -3.87 4.46 0.91
CA ALA A 167 -5.32 4.40 1.08
C ALA A 167 -5.73 3.29 2.05
N LEU A 168 -5.16 2.09 1.90
CA LEU A 168 -5.43 0.95 2.76
C LEU A 168 -5.05 1.24 4.21
N TYR A 169 -3.85 1.78 4.48
CA TYR A 169 -3.45 2.22 5.82
C TYR A 169 -4.41 3.25 6.40
N SER A 170 -4.82 4.24 5.62
CA SER A 170 -5.78 5.27 6.04
C SER A 170 -7.12 4.67 6.46
N LEU A 171 -7.59 3.65 5.74
CA LEU A 171 -8.86 2.95 6.04
C LEU A 171 -8.76 2.01 7.23
N MET A 172 -7.55 1.54 7.58
CA MET A 172 -7.29 0.54 8.64
C MET A 172 -6.76 1.13 9.94
N GLU A 173 -6.60 2.45 10.02
CA GLU A 173 -6.27 3.15 11.27
C GLU A 173 -7.23 2.72 12.42
N PRO A 174 -6.74 2.47 13.65
CA PRO A 174 -5.37 2.63 14.14
C PRO A 174 -4.47 1.37 14.06
N PHE A 175 -4.85 0.36 13.28
CA PHE A 175 -4.18 -0.94 13.30
C PHE A 175 -2.98 -1.04 12.34
N GLY A 176 -2.85 -0.09 11.41
CA GLY A 176 -1.64 0.06 10.60
C GLY A 176 -1.39 -1.11 9.65
N GLY A 177 -2.44 -1.66 9.02
CA GLY A 177 -2.31 -2.66 7.95
C GLY A 177 -3.22 -3.88 8.09
N GLY A 178 -3.31 -4.64 7.00
CA GLY A 178 -3.94 -5.96 6.92
C GLY A 178 -2.89 -7.03 6.60
N GLU A 179 -3.31 -8.20 6.16
CA GLU A 179 -2.36 -9.25 5.76
C GLU A 179 -1.57 -8.87 4.50
N ILE A 180 -0.30 -9.28 4.42
CA ILE A 180 0.63 -8.88 3.36
C ILE A 180 0.11 -9.26 1.97
N TRP A 181 -0.33 -10.50 1.79
CA TRP A 181 -0.86 -10.98 0.50
C TRP A 181 -2.01 -10.10 0.01
N TRP A 182 -2.85 -9.63 0.93
CA TRP A 182 -4.00 -8.81 0.60
C TRP A 182 -3.58 -7.38 0.27
N GLN A 183 -2.71 -6.77 1.06
CA GLN A 183 -2.21 -5.41 0.81
C GLN A 183 -1.48 -5.34 -0.54
N GLU A 184 -0.51 -6.23 -0.77
CA GLU A 184 0.27 -6.25 -2.01
C GLU A 184 -0.58 -6.68 -3.21
N GLY A 185 -1.49 -7.66 -3.03
CA GLY A 185 -2.41 -8.08 -4.09
C GLY A 185 -3.37 -6.96 -4.51
N MET A 186 -3.88 -6.18 -3.55
CA MET A 186 -4.72 -5.00 -3.81
C MET A 186 -3.93 -3.91 -4.54
N ALA A 187 -2.75 -3.56 -4.02
CA ALA A 187 -1.88 -2.55 -4.63
C ALA A 187 -1.52 -2.91 -6.07
N GLN A 188 -1.15 -4.17 -6.32
CA GLN A 188 -0.83 -4.67 -7.65
C GLN A 188 -2.06 -4.63 -8.59
N THR A 189 -3.21 -5.09 -8.10
CA THR A 189 -4.47 -5.12 -8.87
C THR A 189 -4.90 -3.71 -9.28
N VAL A 190 -4.82 -2.73 -8.37
CA VAL A 190 -5.20 -1.33 -8.64
C VAL A 190 -4.18 -0.64 -9.53
N ALA A 191 -2.89 -0.94 -9.38
CA ALA A 191 -1.84 -0.43 -10.26
C ALA A 191 -1.96 -0.94 -11.71
N GLY A 192 -2.69 -2.04 -11.94
CA GLY A 192 -2.97 -2.57 -13.27
C GLY A 192 -1.76 -3.17 -13.97
N GLN A 193 -0.73 -3.55 -13.22
CA GLN A 193 0.43 -4.27 -13.74
C GLN A 193 0.24 -5.76 -13.46
N SER A 194 -0.04 -6.56 -14.49
CA SER A 194 -0.01 -8.02 -14.31
C SER A 194 1.42 -8.51 -14.26
N ILE A 195 1.75 -9.30 -13.24
CA ILE A 195 3.14 -9.68 -12.95
C ILE A 195 3.39 -11.19 -12.95
N GLY A 196 2.47 -11.98 -13.52
CA GLY A 196 2.66 -13.42 -13.61
C GLY A 196 1.92 -14.07 -14.76
N THR A 197 2.55 -15.06 -15.37
CA THR A 197 1.84 -16.03 -16.20
C THR A 197 1.06 -16.98 -15.30
N LYS A 198 0.00 -17.61 -15.82
CA LYS A 198 -0.70 -18.69 -15.09
C LYS A 198 0.26 -19.74 -14.54
N ALA A 199 1.25 -20.16 -15.34
CA ALA A 199 2.24 -21.14 -14.93
C ALA A 199 3.08 -20.68 -13.73
N SER A 200 3.59 -19.45 -13.74
CA SER A 200 4.41 -18.91 -12.63
C SER A 200 3.60 -18.67 -11.37
N VAL A 201 2.35 -18.20 -11.51
CA VAL A 201 1.43 -18.03 -10.39
C VAL A 201 1.13 -19.36 -9.72
N LEU A 202 0.73 -20.37 -10.51
CA LEU A 202 0.40 -21.69 -9.99
C LEU A 202 1.61 -22.38 -9.36
N ALA A 203 2.79 -22.28 -9.96
CA ALA A 203 4.02 -22.82 -9.38
C ALA A 203 4.32 -22.21 -8.01
N THR A 204 4.10 -20.90 -7.84
CA THR A 204 4.31 -20.20 -6.58
C THR A 204 3.34 -20.67 -5.50
N VAL A 205 2.06 -20.80 -5.84
CA VAL A 205 1.03 -21.35 -4.92
C VAL A 205 1.31 -22.81 -4.56
N GLN A 206 1.88 -23.59 -5.48
CA GLN A 206 2.22 -24.99 -5.23
C GLN A 206 3.47 -25.15 -4.35
N ALA A 207 4.36 -24.16 -4.36
CA ALA A 207 5.61 -24.19 -3.61
C ALA A 207 5.43 -23.99 -2.10
N GLY A 208 4.33 -23.36 -1.68
CA GLY A 208 4.03 -23.18 -0.27
C GLY A 208 2.76 -22.38 -0.04
N ASP A 209 2.45 -22.19 1.24
CA ASP A 209 1.35 -21.36 1.67
C ASP A 209 1.68 -19.88 1.46
N VAL A 210 1.05 -19.30 0.44
CA VAL A 210 1.22 -17.88 0.09
C VAL A 210 0.31 -16.98 0.91
N LEU A 211 -0.78 -17.50 1.50
CA LEU A 211 -1.75 -16.68 2.22
C LEU A 211 -1.47 -16.58 3.71
N ALA A 212 -0.63 -17.45 4.28
CA ALA A 212 -0.24 -17.46 5.68
C ALA A 212 -0.20 -16.06 6.33
N ALA A 213 -0.91 -15.87 7.43
CA ALA A 213 -1.02 -14.56 8.08
C ALA A 213 0.33 -13.96 8.52
N SER A 214 1.30 -14.82 8.84
CA SER A 214 2.68 -14.46 9.16
C SER A 214 3.66 -14.86 8.06
N ASN A 215 3.24 -14.80 6.80
CA ASN A 215 4.10 -15.17 5.69
C ASN A 215 5.34 -14.27 5.65
N PRO A 216 6.56 -14.79 5.89
CA PRO A 216 7.79 -14.00 5.76
C PRO A 216 8.19 -13.82 4.29
N ASN A 217 7.36 -14.26 3.34
CA ASN A 217 7.67 -14.23 1.92
C ASN A 217 7.57 -12.80 1.40
N THR A 218 8.63 -12.04 1.69
CA THR A 218 8.98 -10.76 1.10
C THR A 218 9.53 -10.92 -0.31
N ASP A 219 9.67 -12.16 -0.80
CA ASP A 219 10.04 -12.40 -2.19
C ASP A 219 8.86 -12.04 -3.08
N LEU A 220 9.09 -11.03 -3.91
CA LEU A 220 8.17 -10.53 -4.94
C LEU A 220 7.63 -11.61 -5.89
N ASN A 221 8.25 -12.79 -5.91
CA ASN A 221 7.77 -13.94 -6.66
C ASN A 221 6.31 -14.31 -6.27
N ALA A 222 5.90 -14.00 -5.04
CA ALA A 222 4.53 -14.20 -4.57
C ALA A 222 3.52 -13.15 -5.05
N TYR A 223 3.96 -11.99 -5.53
CA TYR A 223 3.03 -10.90 -5.87
C TYR A 223 2.06 -11.29 -6.99
N GLY A 224 2.50 -12.10 -7.97
CA GLY A 224 1.60 -12.60 -9.01
C GLY A 224 0.50 -13.50 -8.45
N ALA A 225 0.79 -14.29 -7.41
CA ALA A 225 -0.21 -15.07 -6.70
C ALA A 225 -1.13 -14.18 -5.84
N TYR A 226 -0.59 -13.15 -5.19
CA TYR A 226 -1.36 -12.17 -4.43
C TYR A 226 -2.36 -11.40 -5.32
N GLU A 227 -1.88 -10.86 -6.45
CA GLU A 227 -2.68 -10.20 -7.48
C GLU A 227 -3.77 -11.14 -8.00
N ALA A 228 -3.41 -12.35 -8.43
CA ALA A 228 -4.37 -13.34 -8.94
C ALA A 228 -5.43 -13.72 -7.90
N THR A 229 -5.05 -13.79 -6.62
CA THR A 229 -5.99 -14.06 -5.52
C THR A 229 -6.97 -12.89 -5.36
N VAL A 230 -6.50 -11.64 -5.33
CA VAL A 230 -7.37 -10.47 -5.24
C VAL A 230 -8.27 -10.34 -6.48
N GLN A 231 -7.75 -10.61 -7.68
CA GLN A 231 -8.54 -10.65 -8.91
C GLN A 231 -9.59 -11.76 -8.86
N TYR A 232 -9.26 -12.95 -8.36
CA TYR A 232 -10.24 -14.03 -8.15
C TYR A 232 -11.39 -13.57 -7.24
N LEU A 233 -11.07 -12.90 -6.13
CA LEU A 233 -12.08 -12.40 -5.19
C LEU A 233 -12.95 -11.28 -5.81
N THR A 234 -12.36 -10.40 -6.62
CA THR A 234 -13.01 -9.14 -7.04
C THR A 234 -13.58 -9.15 -8.45
N SER A 235 -13.06 -9.98 -9.35
CA SER A 235 -13.43 -10.02 -10.77
C SER A 235 -14.79 -10.68 -10.99
N THR A 236 -15.54 -10.16 -11.98
CA THR A 236 -16.78 -10.75 -12.51
C THR A 236 -16.53 -11.67 -13.70
N ALA A 237 -15.27 -11.87 -14.11
CA ALA A 237 -14.92 -12.83 -15.16
C ALA A 237 -15.28 -14.27 -14.73
N PRO A 238 -15.49 -15.20 -15.68
CA PRO A 238 -15.81 -16.59 -15.37
C PRO A 238 -14.84 -17.19 -14.35
N GLY A 239 -15.39 -17.77 -13.28
CA GLY A 239 -14.61 -18.36 -12.19
C GLY A 239 -14.23 -17.39 -11.07
N GLY A 240 -14.39 -16.07 -11.23
CA GLY A 240 -14.23 -15.08 -10.16
C GLY A 240 -15.46 -15.01 -9.23
N LEU A 241 -15.28 -14.43 -8.03
CA LEU A 241 -16.34 -14.28 -7.03
C LEU A 241 -17.19 -13.02 -7.19
N GLY A 242 -16.76 -12.06 -8.02
CA GLY A 242 -17.55 -10.88 -8.36
C GLY A 242 -17.76 -9.88 -7.22
N PHE A 243 -16.94 -9.90 -6.18
CA PHE A 243 -17.11 -8.97 -5.04
C PHE A 243 -16.91 -7.51 -5.45
N GLY A 244 -16.05 -7.23 -6.43
CA GLY A 244 -15.71 -5.88 -6.90
C GLY A 244 -14.78 -5.10 -5.97
N LEU A 245 -13.78 -4.42 -6.54
CA LEU A 245 -12.81 -3.61 -5.77
C LEU A 245 -13.47 -2.49 -4.96
N GLN A 246 -14.52 -1.87 -5.50
CA GLN A 246 -15.26 -0.78 -4.84
C GLN A 246 -15.92 -1.19 -3.51
N ASN A 247 -16.15 -2.49 -3.30
CA ASN A 247 -16.74 -3.03 -2.08
C ASN A 247 -15.67 -3.37 -1.02
N MET A 248 -14.39 -3.24 -1.35
CA MET A 248 -13.29 -3.55 -0.44
C MET A 248 -13.30 -2.67 0.81
N LYS A 249 -13.75 -1.40 0.71
CA LYS A 249 -13.93 -0.54 1.90
C LYS A 249 -14.88 -1.14 2.94
N THR A 250 -15.88 -1.92 2.50
CA THR A 250 -16.84 -2.58 3.41
C THR A 250 -16.18 -3.75 4.15
N PHE A 251 -15.35 -4.52 3.45
CA PHE A 251 -14.51 -5.54 4.07
C PHE A 251 -13.59 -4.93 5.13
N VAL A 252 -12.85 -3.87 4.77
CA VAL A 252 -11.93 -3.18 5.68
C VAL A 252 -12.66 -2.61 6.90
N SER A 253 -13.82 -1.99 6.71
CA SER A 253 -14.65 -1.49 7.82
C SER A 253 -15.06 -2.60 8.79
N THR A 254 -15.42 -3.78 8.27
CA THR A 254 -15.77 -4.96 9.09
C THR A 254 -14.55 -5.47 9.85
N TYR A 255 -13.39 -5.53 9.20
CA TYR A 255 -12.12 -5.86 9.85
C TYR A 255 -11.80 -4.90 11.00
N VAL A 256 -11.85 -3.58 10.76
CA VAL A 256 -11.57 -2.55 11.77
C VAL A 256 -12.53 -2.65 12.96
N ALA A 257 -13.82 -2.91 12.72
CA ALA A 257 -14.79 -3.11 13.80
C ALA A 257 -14.46 -4.35 14.65
N ASN A 258 -14.14 -5.48 14.02
CA ASN A 258 -13.74 -6.70 14.70
C ASN A 258 -12.42 -6.52 15.48
N ALA A 259 -11.43 -5.87 14.88
CA ALA A 259 -10.15 -5.55 15.49
C ALA A 259 -10.34 -4.65 16.71
N THR A 260 -11.17 -3.60 16.60
CA THR A 260 -11.49 -2.71 17.73
C THR A 260 -12.09 -3.47 18.91
N ALA A 261 -13.01 -4.39 18.64
CA ALA A 261 -13.63 -5.22 19.67
C ALA A 261 -12.62 -6.17 20.33
N LEU A 262 -11.80 -6.87 19.54
CA LEU A 262 -10.82 -7.84 20.03
C LEU A 262 -9.62 -7.20 20.73
N CYS A 263 -9.24 -6.00 20.30
CA CYS A 263 -8.15 -5.24 20.88
C CYS A 263 -8.58 -4.40 22.09
N ALA A 264 -9.85 -4.46 22.52
CA ALA A 264 -10.38 -3.82 23.74
C ALA A 264 -9.85 -2.40 23.99
N GLN A 265 -10.05 -1.50 23.02
CA GLN A 265 -9.53 -0.13 23.07
C GLN A 265 -10.53 0.87 23.65
N PRO A 266 -10.21 1.62 24.70
CA PRO A 266 -10.80 2.94 24.90
C PRO A 266 -10.13 3.92 23.93
N ILE A 267 -10.63 4.00 22.68
CA ILE A 267 -10.25 5.10 21.76
C ILE A 267 -11.14 6.28 22.15
N PRO A 268 -10.62 7.37 22.75
CA PRO A 268 -11.49 8.47 23.11
C PRO A 268 -12.00 9.14 21.83
N ASN A 269 -13.30 9.39 21.77
CA ASN A 269 -13.95 10.03 20.64
C ASN A 269 -13.25 11.36 20.33
N GLY A 270 -12.70 11.49 19.13
CA GLY A 270 -12.00 12.70 18.70
C GLY A 270 -10.49 12.74 18.98
N ILE A 271 -9.88 11.66 19.51
CA ILE A 271 -8.43 11.51 19.50
C ILE A 271 -7.99 11.10 18.10
N ILE A 272 -7.90 12.13 17.27
CA ILE A 272 -6.67 12.39 16.54
C ILE A 272 -5.60 12.45 17.64
N PRO A 273 -4.65 11.50 17.67
CA PRO A 273 -3.89 11.25 16.45
C PRO A 273 -3.61 9.78 16.07
N PRO A 274 -3.05 9.54 14.86
CA PRO A 274 -2.64 8.23 14.31
C PRO A 274 -1.86 7.35 15.29
N ALA A 275 -1.79 6.04 15.03
CA ALA A 275 -1.11 5.05 15.89
C ALA A 275 0.26 5.51 16.41
N GLY A 276 1.04 6.21 15.59
CA GLY A 276 2.35 6.73 15.97
C GLY A 276 2.36 7.82 17.06
N GLN A 277 1.29 8.61 17.22
CA GLN A 277 1.22 9.63 18.28
C GLN A 277 0.70 9.09 19.63
N THR A 278 0.42 7.78 19.72
CA THR A 278 0.22 7.13 21.03
C THR A 278 1.55 6.86 21.76
N SER A 279 2.69 7.21 21.14
CA SER A 279 4.01 7.21 21.75
C SER A 279 4.08 8.16 22.96
N GLY A 280 4.36 7.62 24.15
CA GLY A 280 4.43 8.37 25.42
C GLY A 280 3.14 8.34 26.26
N MET A 281 2.07 7.69 25.80
CA MET A 281 0.85 7.53 26.60
C MET A 281 1.04 6.51 27.74
N PRO A 282 0.34 6.69 28.89
CA PRO A 282 0.45 5.81 30.05
C PRO A 282 0.02 4.36 29.76
N ALA A 283 0.61 3.41 30.48
CA ALA A 283 0.29 2.00 30.36
C ALA A 283 -1.20 1.71 30.59
N GLY A 284 -1.83 0.94 29.67
CA GLY A 284 -3.25 0.59 29.72
C GLY A 284 -4.17 1.45 28.83
N GLN A 285 -3.62 2.36 28.02
CA GLN A 285 -4.35 3.17 27.03
C GLN A 285 -3.92 2.88 25.56
N TYR A 286 -3.21 1.77 25.31
CA TYR A 286 -2.62 1.42 24.01
C TYR A 286 -3.52 0.58 23.14
N ASN A 287 -3.34 0.67 21.81
CA ASN A 287 -3.59 -0.41 20.86
C ASN A 287 -2.75 -1.63 21.26
N VAL A 288 -3.30 -2.51 22.09
CA VAL A 288 -2.63 -3.73 22.56
C VAL A 288 -2.30 -4.69 21.42
N CYS A 289 -2.88 -4.48 20.24
CA CYS A 289 -2.63 -5.23 19.02
C CYS A 289 -1.64 -4.54 18.08
N ALA A 290 -1.14 -3.35 18.43
CA ALA A 290 -0.02 -2.75 17.71
C ALA A 290 1.20 -3.68 17.88
N PRO A 291 1.82 -4.13 16.79
CA PRO A 291 2.87 -5.11 16.88
C PRO A 291 4.08 -4.53 17.61
N SER A 292 4.63 -5.29 18.55
CA SER A 292 5.83 -4.91 19.30
C SER A 292 7.11 -4.93 18.44
N VAL A 293 7.01 -5.46 17.21
CA VAL A 293 8.10 -5.57 16.22
C VAL A 293 7.54 -5.25 14.83
N PRO A 294 8.20 -4.40 14.03
CA PRO A 294 7.81 -4.15 12.65
C PRO A 294 7.68 -5.44 11.83
N GLY A 295 6.63 -5.55 11.00
CA GLY A 295 6.40 -6.70 10.13
C GLY A 295 5.74 -7.93 10.78
N MET A 296 5.47 -7.91 12.09
CA MET A 296 4.63 -8.93 12.72
C MET A 296 3.18 -8.45 12.82
N ILE A 297 2.21 -9.36 12.65
CA ILE A 297 0.78 -9.08 12.87
C ILE A 297 0.35 -9.77 14.16
N ASP A 298 -0.24 -9.04 15.09
CA ASP A 298 -0.80 -9.62 16.32
C ASP A 298 -1.91 -10.64 15.98
N THR A 299 -1.93 -11.78 16.67
CA THR A 299 -2.88 -12.87 16.40
C THR A 299 -4.35 -12.45 16.53
N ARG A 300 -4.66 -11.42 17.32
CA ARG A 300 -6.01 -10.84 17.40
C ARG A 300 -6.40 -10.10 16.12
N LEU A 301 -5.45 -9.42 15.48
CA LEU A 301 -5.69 -8.78 14.18
C LEU A 301 -5.88 -9.84 13.08
N GLN A 302 -5.09 -10.91 13.11
CA GLN A 302 -5.28 -12.05 12.20
C GLN A 302 -6.68 -12.65 12.38
N SER A 303 -7.11 -12.87 13.62
CA SER A 303 -8.46 -13.38 13.94
C SER A 303 -9.57 -12.42 13.47
N ALA A 304 -9.37 -11.10 13.63
CA ALA A 304 -10.31 -10.07 13.17
C ALA A 304 -10.44 -10.05 11.64
N PHE A 305 -9.30 -10.17 10.94
CA PHE A 305 -9.22 -10.18 9.49
C PHE A 305 -9.89 -11.43 8.93
N ASP A 306 -9.57 -12.61 9.45
CA ASP A 306 -10.21 -13.88 9.09
C ASP A 306 -11.72 -13.84 9.33
N ALA A 307 -12.18 -13.35 10.49
CA ALA A 307 -13.61 -13.21 10.76
C ALA A 307 -14.32 -12.27 9.76
N ALA A 308 -13.70 -11.13 9.42
CA ALA A 308 -14.23 -10.22 8.42
C ALA A 308 -14.23 -10.85 7.02
N PHE A 309 -13.19 -11.61 6.68
CA PHE A 309 -13.05 -12.30 5.40
C PHE A 309 -14.17 -13.32 5.24
N ASN A 310 -14.35 -14.19 6.23
CA ASN A 310 -15.34 -15.26 6.24
C ASN A 310 -16.78 -14.71 6.20
N ALA A 311 -17.00 -13.54 6.81
CA ALA A 311 -18.28 -12.83 6.73
C ALA A 311 -18.54 -12.26 5.32
N THR A 312 -17.49 -11.77 4.66
CA THR A 312 -17.59 -11.01 3.40
C THR A 312 -17.62 -11.90 2.17
N PHE A 313 -16.63 -12.79 2.03
CA PHE A 313 -16.43 -13.56 0.80
C PHE A 313 -17.20 -14.87 0.88
N LYS A 314 -17.97 -15.13 -0.18
CA LYS A 314 -18.78 -16.35 -0.33
C LYS A 314 -18.37 -17.07 -1.60
N ASP A 315 -18.48 -18.40 -1.60
CA ASP A 315 -18.38 -19.18 -2.82
C ASP A 315 -19.62 -18.98 -3.72
N SER A 316 -19.63 -19.65 -4.87
CA SER A 316 -20.75 -19.61 -5.82
C SER A 316 -22.08 -20.13 -5.26
N ASN A 317 -22.05 -20.87 -4.15
CA ASN A 317 -23.24 -21.42 -3.48
C ASN A 317 -23.69 -20.53 -2.31
N GLY A 318 -23.05 -19.37 -2.09
CA GLY A 318 -23.34 -18.48 -0.98
C GLY A 318 -22.75 -18.93 0.37
N SER A 319 -21.92 -19.98 0.39
CA SER A 319 -21.27 -20.47 1.61
C SER A 319 -20.04 -19.62 1.95
N PRO A 320 -19.74 -19.35 3.24
CA PRO A 320 -18.53 -18.65 3.66
C PRO A 320 -17.27 -19.26 3.05
N LEU A 321 -16.47 -18.43 2.38
CA LEU A 321 -15.11 -18.78 1.99
C LEU A 321 -14.22 -18.56 3.22
N LEU A 322 -13.50 -19.60 3.63
CA LEU A 322 -12.69 -19.59 4.84
C LEU A 322 -11.25 -19.19 4.50
N LEU A 323 -10.55 -18.42 5.35
CA LEU A 323 -9.15 -18.05 5.13
C LEU A 323 -8.18 -18.89 5.97
N HIS A 324 -8.00 -18.55 7.26
CA HIS A 324 -6.95 -19.12 8.14
C HIS A 324 -7.43 -20.17 9.14
N THR A 325 -8.40 -19.81 9.99
CA THR A 325 -8.70 -20.61 11.19
C THR A 325 -9.73 -21.72 10.98
N ALA A 326 -10.13 -21.96 9.73
CA ALA A 326 -11.12 -22.98 9.43
C ALA A 326 -10.71 -23.76 8.17
N ASP A 327 -9.93 -24.83 8.39
CA ASP A 327 -9.63 -25.90 7.42
C ASP A 327 -10.87 -26.76 7.10
N GLY A 328 -11.99 -26.09 6.78
CA GLY A 328 -13.18 -26.73 6.22
C GLY A 328 -13.02 -26.95 4.72
N ALA A 329 -13.95 -27.71 4.13
CA ALA A 329 -13.94 -28.02 2.70
C ALA A 329 -13.99 -26.79 1.76
N ASN A 330 -14.31 -25.59 2.27
CA ASN A 330 -14.35 -24.33 1.53
C ASN A 330 -13.28 -23.32 2.02
N SER A 331 -12.09 -23.79 2.36
CA SER A 331 -10.93 -22.93 2.68
C SER A 331 -10.26 -22.43 1.40
N LEU A 332 -10.04 -21.12 1.29
CA LEU A 332 -9.31 -20.48 0.21
C LEU A 332 -7.85 -20.92 0.20
N GLU A 333 -7.18 -20.87 1.34
CA GLU A 333 -5.76 -21.23 1.48
C GLU A 333 -5.48 -22.65 0.99
N THR A 334 -6.27 -23.63 1.47
CA THR A 334 -6.11 -25.04 1.09
C THR A 334 -6.49 -25.36 -0.36
N THR A 335 -7.36 -24.55 -0.98
CA THR A 335 -7.87 -24.80 -2.34
C THR A 335 -7.41 -23.75 -3.36
N LEU A 336 -6.46 -22.89 -2.99
CA LEU A 336 -6.06 -21.74 -3.79
C LEU A 336 -5.58 -22.15 -5.18
N TYR A 337 -4.73 -23.17 -5.25
CA TYR A 337 -4.23 -23.69 -6.53
C TYR A 337 -5.37 -24.06 -7.47
N GLN A 338 -6.35 -24.82 -7.00
CA GLN A 338 -7.47 -25.28 -7.83
C GLN A 338 -8.33 -24.11 -8.30
N ARG A 339 -8.61 -23.15 -7.42
CA ARG A 339 -9.39 -21.94 -7.74
C ARG A 339 -8.69 -21.09 -8.78
N LEU A 340 -7.42 -20.76 -8.56
CA LEU A 340 -6.64 -19.97 -9.51
C LEU A 340 -6.43 -20.70 -10.83
N ASN A 341 -6.25 -22.02 -10.83
CA ASN A 341 -6.11 -22.78 -12.07
C ASN A 341 -7.40 -22.76 -12.92
N GLY A 342 -8.57 -22.71 -12.28
CA GLY A 342 -9.86 -22.56 -12.96
C GLY A 342 -10.16 -21.13 -13.42
N PHE A 343 -9.67 -20.13 -12.69
CA PHE A 343 -9.92 -18.71 -12.93
C PHE A 343 -8.97 -18.08 -13.95
N LEU A 344 -7.67 -18.38 -13.87
CA LEU A 344 -6.65 -17.76 -14.70
C LEU A 344 -6.74 -18.25 -16.16
N PRO A 345 -6.54 -17.37 -17.16
CA PRO A 345 -6.55 -17.73 -18.58
C PRO A 345 -5.42 -18.70 -18.96
#